data_AF-S4RN82-F1
#
_entry.id   AF-S4RN82-F1
#
_cell.length_a   1.000
_cell.length_b   1.000
_cell.length_c   1.000
_cell.angle_alpha   90.00
_cell.angle_beta   90.00
_cell.angle_gamma   90.00
#
_symmetry.space_group_name_H-M   'P 1'
#
loop_
_entity.id
_entity.type
_entity.pdbx_description
1 polymer ?
#
loop_
_entity_poly.entity_id
_entity_poly.type
_entity_poly.pdbx_seq_one_letter_code
_entity_poly.pdbx_strand_id
1 'polypeptide(L)'
;WAFPFPGSDASVVRRSQRYLHEELGESPVQYAAYATVPGFGSLLLTIVAGFFFGVLAKFRLGRSLLEKMKGTSFNMTLFAQGYSQGRDPQSEKPDVRMTTRVSGPEPGYVSTSMLLVQAGVTILKEHKALPKRGGVYTPAAAFGRTSLVERLCECGVAFSVVEEAGDKKSA
;
A
#
# COMPACT_ATOMS: atom_id res chain seq x y z
N TRP A 1 8.02 20.43 0.55
CA TRP A 1 9.25 19.71 0.94
C TRP A 1 8.96 18.21 0.96
N ALA A 2 9.81 17.39 0.36
CA ALA A 2 9.69 15.93 0.35
C ALA A 2 10.85 15.31 1.12
N PHE A 3 10.58 14.27 1.91
CA PHE A 3 11.60 13.52 2.63
C PHE A 3 11.32 12.01 2.51
N PRO A 4 12.34 11.14 2.59
CA PRO A 4 12.13 9.70 2.54
C PRO A 4 11.14 9.26 3.61
N PHE A 5 10.13 8.49 3.21
CA PHE A 5 9.16 7.98 4.16
C PHE A 5 9.86 7.04 5.16
N PRO A 6 9.78 7.29 6.47
CA PRO A 6 10.57 6.56 7.48
C PRO A 6 10.01 5.16 7.80
N GLY A 7 9.01 4.68 7.05
CA GLY A 7 8.39 3.37 7.25
C GLY A 7 9.04 2.23 6.46
N SER A 8 8.51 1.03 6.65
CA SER A 8 8.99 -0.19 5.99
C SER A 8 8.59 -0.31 4.52
N ASP A 9 7.71 0.54 4.02
CA ASP A 9 7.05 0.37 2.73
C ASP A 9 8.05 0.23 1.59
N ALA A 10 9.09 1.06 1.55
CA ALA A 10 10.13 0.98 0.53
C ALA A 10 10.85 -0.37 0.52
N SER A 11 11.17 -0.94 1.69
CA SER A 11 11.85 -2.24 1.77
C SER A 11 10.91 -3.39 1.44
N VAL A 12 9.65 -3.31 1.89
CA VAL A 12 8.61 -4.31 1.57
C VAL A 12 8.30 -4.34 0.08
N VAL A 13 8.14 -3.18 -0.57
CA VAL A 13 7.85 -3.12 -2.01
C VAL A 13 9.04 -3.64 -2.81
N ARG A 14 10.28 -3.19 -2.51
CA ARG A 14 11.47 -3.72 -3.21
C ARG A 14 11.64 -5.22 -3.05
N ARG A 15 11.40 -5.75 -1.85
CA ARG A 15 11.44 -7.20 -1.60
C ARG A 15 10.37 -7.95 -2.41
N SER A 16 9.17 -7.37 -2.52
CA SER A 16 8.08 -7.94 -3.34
C SER A 16 8.44 -7.92 -4.82
N GLN A 17 8.92 -6.79 -5.34
CA GLN A 17 9.34 -6.64 -6.74
C GLN A 17 10.47 -7.59 -7.12
N ARG A 18 11.45 -7.78 -6.21
CA ARG A 18 12.50 -8.79 -6.41
C ARG A 18 11.93 -10.20 -6.52
N TYR A 19 10.98 -10.58 -5.66
CA TYR A 19 10.32 -11.88 -5.74
C TYR A 19 9.57 -12.05 -7.07
N LEU A 20 8.79 -11.04 -7.50
CA LEU A 20 8.09 -11.08 -8.78
C LEU A 20 9.07 -11.24 -9.97
N HIS A 21 10.22 -10.59 -9.91
CA HIS A 21 11.25 -10.71 -10.94
C HIS A 21 11.93 -12.08 -10.96
N GLU A 22 12.45 -12.52 -9.80
CA GLU A 22 13.26 -13.74 -9.69
C GLU A 22 12.43 -15.03 -9.84
N GLU A 23 11.22 -15.06 -9.29
CA GLU A 23 10.41 -16.28 -9.22
C GLU A 23 9.30 -16.31 -10.28
N LEU A 24 8.82 -15.15 -10.73
CA LEU A 24 7.69 -15.05 -11.67
C LEU A 24 8.08 -14.47 -13.04
N GLY A 25 9.32 -14.01 -13.22
CA GLY A 25 9.81 -13.45 -14.48
C GLY A 25 9.17 -12.10 -14.85
N GLU A 26 8.55 -11.41 -13.89
CA GLU A 26 7.90 -10.12 -14.14
C GLU A 26 8.93 -8.98 -14.20
N SER A 27 8.60 -7.91 -14.91
CA SER A 27 9.47 -6.73 -15.00
C SER A 27 9.47 -5.97 -13.65
N PRO A 28 10.65 -5.69 -13.06
CA PRO A 28 10.70 -5.04 -11.76
C PRO A 28 10.36 -3.55 -11.89
N VAL A 29 9.56 -3.06 -10.95
CA VAL A 29 9.24 -1.62 -10.86
C VAL A 29 10.22 -0.93 -9.90
N GLN A 30 10.75 0.23 -10.32
CA GLN A 30 11.52 1.09 -9.44
C GLN A 30 10.58 1.81 -8.46
N TYR A 31 10.80 1.60 -7.16
CA TYR A 31 9.94 2.17 -6.12
C TYR A 31 10.74 2.96 -5.08
N ALA A 32 10.23 4.15 -4.78
CA ALA A 32 10.68 4.99 -3.69
C ALA A 32 9.47 5.60 -2.97
N ALA A 33 9.52 5.64 -1.64
CA ALA A 33 8.47 6.19 -0.80
C ALA A 33 8.94 7.51 -0.18
N TYR A 34 8.14 8.56 -0.35
CA TYR A 34 8.41 9.88 0.20
C TYR A 34 7.16 10.41 0.91
N ALA A 35 7.36 11.09 2.03
CA ALA A 35 6.34 11.92 2.65
C ALA A 35 6.53 13.38 2.25
N THR A 36 5.43 14.09 2.03
CA THR A 36 5.45 15.50 1.63
C THR A 36 4.76 16.37 2.68
N VAL A 37 5.36 17.52 2.95
CA VAL A 37 4.79 18.59 3.77
C VAL A 37 4.91 19.92 3.02
N PRO A 38 4.02 20.90 3.24
CA PRO A 38 4.02 22.15 2.47
C PRO A 38 5.37 22.88 2.47
N GLY A 39 6.08 22.91 3.61
CA GLY A 39 7.40 23.55 3.73
C GLY A 39 8.27 22.97 4.84
N PHE A 40 9.50 23.46 4.95
CA PHE A 40 10.45 23.00 5.98
C PHE A 40 10.00 23.35 7.41
N GLY A 41 9.39 24.52 7.62
CA GLY A 41 8.81 24.86 8.93
C GLY A 41 7.69 23.88 9.35
N SER A 42 6.87 23.44 8.39
CA SER A 42 5.84 22.42 8.62
C SER A 42 6.45 21.07 9.00
N LEU A 43 7.64 20.73 8.47
CA LEU A 43 8.35 19.51 8.85
C LEU A 43 8.70 19.51 10.34
N LEU A 44 9.27 20.62 10.85
CA LEU A 44 9.61 20.76 12.27
C LEU A 44 8.35 20.67 13.14
N LEU A 45 7.27 21.33 12.72
CA LEU A 45 5.99 21.27 13.44
C LEU A 45 5.42 19.84 13.48
N THR A 46 5.48 19.09 12.37
CA THR A 46 5.04 17.68 12.34
C THR A 46 5.86 16.80 13.29
N ILE A 47 7.18 17.02 13.39
CA ILE A 47 8.04 16.29 14.34
C ILE A 47 7.62 16.59 15.78
N VAL A 48 7.45 17.87 16.12
CA VAL A 48 7.01 18.30 17.46
C VAL A 48 5.61 17.74 17.77
N ALA A 49 4.67 17.83 16.84
CA ALA A 49 3.33 17.27 16.98
C ALA A 49 3.37 15.75 17.17
N GLY A 50 4.20 15.03 16.41
CA GLY A 50 4.40 13.59 16.56
C GLY A 50 4.97 13.18 17.92
N PHE A 51 5.91 13.97 18.46
CA PHE A 51 6.43 13.77 19.81
C PHE A 51 5.33 13.93 20.87
N PHE A 52 4.59 15.04 20.84
CA PHE A 52 3.48 15.28 21.77
C PHE A 52 2.38 14.23 21.62
N PHE A 53 2.05 13.84 20.39
CA PHE A 53 1.12 12.76 20.11
C PHE A 53 1.58 11.45 20.77
N GLY A 54 2.84 11.06 20.59
CA GLY A 54 3.40 9.84 21.19
C GLY A 54 3.40 9.87 22.73
N VAL A 55 3.64 11.04 23.33
CA VAL A 55 3.54 11.24 24.78
C VAL A 55 2.08 11.13 25.23
N LEU A 56 1.15 11.86 24.60
CA LEU A 56 -0.28 11.88 24.92
C LEU A 56 -0.93 10.50 24.74
N ALA A 57 -0.51 9.74 23.73
CA ALA A 57 -0.99 8.38 23.49
C ALA A 57 -0.70 7.42 24.65
N LYS A 58 0.25 7.73 25.55
CA LYS A 58 0.49 6.93 26.78
C LYS A 58 -0.48 7.30 27.91
N PHE A 59 -0.98 8.54 27.92
CA PHE A 59 -1.89 9.00 28.96
C PHE A 59 -3.34 8.59 28.69
N ARG A 60 -4.12 8.45 29.76
CA ARG A 60 -5.53 8.03 29.69
C ARG A 60 -6.39 9.01 28.87
N LEU A 61 -6.11 10.31 28.97
CA LEU A 61 -6.80 11.35 28.21
C LEU A 61 -6.55 11.21 26.70
N GLY A 62 -5.29 11.04 26.29
CA GLY A 62 -4.94 10.89 24.87
C GLY A 62 -5.49 9.59 24.28
N ARG A 63 -5.45 8.47 25.02
CA ARG A 63 -6.10 7.22 24.61
C ARG A 63 -7.62 7.37 24.47
N SER A 64 -8.28 8.03 25.41
CA SER A 64 -9.72 8.29 25.34
C SER A 64 -10.08 9.15 24.11
N LEU A 65 -9.22 10.08 23.72
CA LEU A 65 -9.41 10.85 22.48
C LEU A 65 -9.23 9.97 21.23
N LEU A 66 -8.21 9.11 21.19
CA LEU A 66 -8.00 8.16 20.09
C LEU A 66 -9.17 7.18 19.93
N GLU A 67 -9.76 6.74 21.04
CA GLU A 67 -10.95 5.86 21.00
C GLU A 67 -12.18 6.54 20.37
N LYS A 68 -12.21 7.88 20.28
CA LYS A 68 -13.29 8.60 19.57
C LYS A 68 -13.16 8.53 18.04
N MET A 69 -12.09 7.94 17.51
CA MET A 69 -11.97 7.67 16.07
C MET A 69 -12.89 6.54 15.58
N LYS A 70 -13.65 5.90 16.48
CA LYS A 70 -14.72 4.95 16.12
C LYS A 70 -15.69 5.61 15.12
N GLY A 71 -15.86 4.98 13.95
CA GLY A 71 -16.70 5.48 12.87
C GLY A 71 -15.99 6.35 11.83
N THR A 72 -14.68 6.57 11.97
CA THR A 72 -13.88 7.15 10.87
C THR A 72 -13.68 6.14 9.74
N SER A 73 -13.24 6.63 8.59
CA SER A 73 -12.87 5.85 7.41
C SER A 73 -11.53 6.34 6.86
N PHE A 74 -10.91 5.55 6.00
CA PHE A 74 -9.72 5.99 5.26
C PHE A 74 -9.95 5.93 3.75
N ASN A 75 -9.18 6.74 3.04
CA ASN A 75 -9.08 6.72 1.60
C ASN A 75 -7.62 6.95 1.22
N MET A 76 -7.02 5.95 0.57
CA MET A 76 -5.66 5.99 0.06
C MET A 76 -5.73 5.97 -1.46
N THR A 77 -5.22 7.01 -2.10
CA THR A 77 -5.14 7.09 -3.56
C THR A 77 -3.69 6.83 -3.99
N LEU A 78 -3.52 5.87 -4.89
CA LEU A 78 -2.23 5.46 -5.45
C LEU A 78 -2.18 5.93 -6.89
N PHE A 79 -1.09 6.62 -7.24
CA PHE A 79 -0.85 7.11 -8.59
C PHE A 79 0.30 6.33 -9.20
N ALA A 80 0.06 5.75 -10.37
CA ALA A 80 1.05 5.03 -11.15
C ALA A 80 1.27 5.72 -12.50
N GLN A 81 2.53 5.77 -12.91
CA GLN A 81 2.94 6.20 -14.25
C GLN A 81 3.86 5.13 -14.84
N GLY A 82 3.67 4.82 -16.11
CA GLY A 82 4.42 3.77 -16.80
C GLY A 82 4.52 4.00 -18.30
N TYR A 83 5.06 3.00 -18.99
CA TYR A 83 5.35 3.04 -20.41
C TYR A 83 4.48 2.02 -21.16
N SER A 84 3.97 2.38 -22.34
CA SER A 84 3.39 1.42 -23.27
C SER A 84 4.44 0.40 -23.73
N GLN A 85 4.00 -0.80 -24.16
CA GLN A 85 4.94 -1.84 -24.59
C GLN A 85 5.83 -1.38 -25.76
N GLY A 86 7.11 -1.77 -25.73
CA GLY A 86 8.09 -1.46 -26.77
C GLY A 86 8.74 -0.08 -26.68
N ARG A 87 8.38 0.73 -25.70
CA ARG A 87 9.03 2.02 -25.40
C ARG A 87 10.30 1.82 -24.59
N ASP A 88 11.29 2.68 -24.81
CA ASP A 88 12.51 2.71 -24.00
C ASP A 88 12.36 3.66 -22.80
N PRO A 89 12.42 3.15 -21.55
CA PRO A 89 12.33 3.98 -20.35
C PRO A 89 13.49 4.98 -20.17
N GLN A 90 14.61 4.80 -20.88
CA GLN A 90 15.78 5.69 -20.75
C GLN A 90 15.69 6.93 -21.63
N SER A 91 15.00 6.85 -22.76
CA SER A 91 14.90 7.95 -23.74
C SER A 91 13.54 8.63 -23.77
N GLU A 92 12.49 7.95 -23.32
CA GLU A 92 11.11 8.46 -23.39
C GLU A 92 10.52 8.80 -22.01
N LYS A 93 9.46 9.61 -22.01
CA LYS A 93 8.66 9.91 -20.81
C LYS A 93 7.52 8.88 -20.66
N PRO A 94 7.09 8.57 -19.42
CA PRO A 94 5.92 7.72 -19.19
C PRO A 94 4.68 8.29 -19.89
N ASP A 95 3.96 7.44 -20.62
CA ASP A 95 2.76 7.77 -21.38
C ASP A 95 1.48 7.11 -20.86
N VAL A 96 1.63 6.15 -19.96
CA VAL A 96 0.51 5.46 -19.30
C VAL A 96 0.37 6.00 -17.89
N ARG A 97 -0.87 6.26 -17.48
CA ARG A 97 -1.23 6.65 -16.12
C ARG A 97 -2.37 5.78 -15.61
N MET A 98 -2.26 5.40 -14.34
CA MET A 98 -3.31 4.68 -13.64
C MET A 98 -3.44 5.25 -12.24
N THR A 99 -4.66 5.57 -11.84
CA THR A 99 -4.98 6.01 -10.49
C THR A 99 -5.85 4.96 -9.84
N THR A 100 -5.41 4.37 -8.74
CA THR A 100 -6.20 3.43 -7.95
C THR A 100 -6.52 4.00 -6.58
N ARG A 101 -7.60 3.52 -5.98
CA ARG A 101 -8.07 3.94 -4.67
C ARG A 101 -8.34 2.73 -3.81
N VAL A 102 -7.87 2.80 -2.57
CA VAL A 102 -8.17 1.85 -1.51
C VAL A 102 -8.89 2.59 -0.42
N SER A 103 -10.09 2.13 -0.05
CA SER A 103 -10.90 2.78 0.99
C SER A 103 -11.51 1.75 1.92
N GLY A 104 -11.70 2.11 3.17
CA GLY A 104 -12.33 1.22 4.14
C GLY A 104 -12.71 1.93 5.44
N PRO A 105 -13.24 1.20 6.42
CA PRO A 105 -13.53 1.72 7.74
C PRO A 105 -12.24 2.09 8.48
N GLU A 106 -12.35 2.59 9.71
CA GLU A 106 -11.25 3.04 10.56
C GLU A 106 -9.92 2.26 10.33
N PRO A 107 -8.83 2.96 9.93
CA PRO A 107 -7.63 2.32 9.38
C PRO A 107 -6.78 1.59 10.43
N GLY A 108 -6.88 1.96 11.71
CA GLY A 108 -6.06 1.43 12.79
C GLY A 108 -6.47 0.03 13.21
N TYR A 109 -7.67 -0.12 13.76
CA TYR A 109 -8.15 -1.37 14.35
C TYR A 109 -9.12 -2.11 13.44
N VAL A 110 -10.11 -1.44 12.85
CA VAL A 110 -11.17 -2.15 12.10
C VAL A 110 -10.60 -2.74 10.82
N SER A 111 -10.02 -1.90 9.96
CA SER A 111 -9.49 -2.36 8.67
C SER A 111 -8.27 -3.27 8.83
N THR A 112 -7.36 -2.97 9.75
CA THR A 112 -6.20 -3.83 10.01
C THR A 112 -6.61 -5.22 10.53
N SER A 113 -7.63 -5.30 11.38
CA SER A 113 -8.14 -6.60 11.84
C SER A 113 -8.77 -7.38 10.68
N MET A 114 -9.53 -6.73 9.81
CA MET A 114 -10.06 -7.35 8.58
C MET A 114 -8.93 -7.88 7.69
N LEU A 115 -7.88 -7.10 7.46
CA LEU A 115 -6.70 -7.51 6.68
C LEU A 115 -6.03 -8.76 7.26
N LEU A 116 -5.79 -8.79 8.58
CA LEU A 116 -5.16 -9.93 9.24
C LEU A 116 -6.03 -11.19 9.21
N VAL A 117 -7.33 -11.05 9.49
CA VAL A 117 -8.28 -12.18 9.45
C VAL A 117 -8.38 -12.74 8.04
N GLN A 118 -8.53 -11.88 7.03
CA GLN A 118 -8.64 -12.31 5.65
C GLN A 118 -7.34 -12.95 5.14
N ALA A 119 -6.18 -12.46 5.55
CA ALA A 119 -4.90 -13.11 5.27
C ALA A 119 -4.81 -14.51 5.90
N GLY A 120 -5.25 -14.66 7.15
CA GLY A 120 -5.32 -15.97 7.82
C GLY A 120 -6.25 -16.95 7.10
N VAL A 121 -7.41 -16.47 6.65
CA VAL A 121 -8.34 -17.26 5.84
C VAL A 121 -7.71 -17.66 4.49
N THR A 122 -6.96 -16.76 3.81
CA THR A 122 -6.22 -17.10 2.59
C THR A 122 -5.27 -18.25 2.85
N ILE A 123 -4.48 -18.14 3.93
CA ILE A 123 -3.47 -19.15 4.26
C ILE A 123 -4.12 -20.53 4.43
N LEU A 124 -5.24 -20.59 5.15
CA LEU A 124 -5.95 -21.83 5.43
C LEU A 124 -6.64 -22.42 4.19
N LYS A 125 -7.30 -21.59 3.38
CA LYS A 125 -8.17 -22.06 2.29
C LYS A 125 -7.48 -22.17 0.94
N GLU A 126 -6.45 -21.34 0.68
CA GLU A 126 -5.82 -21.21 -0.62
C GLU A 126 -4.35 -21.66 -0.64
N HIS A 127 -3.97 -22.63 0.19
CA HIS A 127 -2.60 -23.18 0.27
C HIS A 127 -1.99 -23.57 -1.09
N LYS A 128 -2.82 -23.90 -2.10
CA LYS A 128 -2.37 -24.19 -3.47
C LYS A 128 -1.88 -22.96 -4.23
N ALA A 129 -2.40 -21.77 -3.93
CA ALA A 129 -2.00 -20.52 -4.56
C ALA A 129 -0.83 -19.81 -3.84
N LEU A 130 -0.47 -20.26 -2.63
CA LEU A 130 0.66 -19.73 -1.87
C LEU A 130 2.03 -20.23 -2.39
N PRO A 131 3.12 -19.46 -2.16
CA PRO A 131 4.48 -19.91 -2.41
C PRO A 131 4.78 -21.28 -1.79
N LYS A 132 5.41 -22.18 -2.56
CA LYS A 132 5.66 -23.58 -2.14
C LYS A 132 6.87 -23.74 -1.23
N ARG A 133 7.84 -22.84 -1.37
CA ARG A 133 9.03 -22.84 -0.54
C ARG A 133 8.66 -22.21 0.81
N GLY A 134 9.14 -22.81 1.90
CA GLY A 134 8.99 -22.21 3.22
C GLY A 134 9.84 -20.94 3.36
N GLY A 135 9.44 -20.01 4.22
CA GLY A 135 10.20 -18.79 4.49
C GLY A 135 9.34 -17.60 4.89
N VAL A 136 9.93 -16.41 4.81
CA VAL A 136 9.26 -15.14 5.13
C VAL A 136 8.92 -14.41 3.83
N TYR A 137 7.63 -14.21 3.60
CA TYR A 137 7.10 -13.56 2.40
C TYR A 137 6.48 -12.21 2.74
N THR A 138 6.58 -11.26 1.80
CA THR A 138 5.77 -10.05 1.86
C THR A 138 4.33 -10.37 1.46
N PRO A 139 3.33 -9.57 1.89
CA PRO A 139 1.94 -9.81 1.52
C PRO A 139 1.73 -9.89 0.00
N ALA A 140 2.38 -9.02 -0.78
CA ALA A 140 2.27 -9.05 -2.23
C ALA A 140 2.85 -10.34 -2.84
N ALA A 141 3.99 -10.83 -2.34
CA ALA A 141 4.57 -12.10 -2.81
C ALA A 141 3.75 -13.32 -2.40
N ALA A 142 3.15 -13.29 -1.20
CA ALA A 142 2.38 -14.41 -0.66
C ALA A 142 0.97 -14.50 -1.25
N PHE A 143 0.30 -13.35 -1.43
CA PHE A 143 -1.13 -13.28 -1.71
C PHE A 143 -1.48 -12.70 -3.07
N GLY A 144 -0.51 -12.22 -3.85
CA GLY A 144 -0.75 -11.54 -5.13
C GLY A 144 -1.49 -12.38 -6.19
N ARG A 145 -1.54 -13.71 -6.03
CA ARG A 145 -2.25 -14.65 -6.91
C ARG A 145 -3.37 -15.41 -6.18
N THR A 146 -3.95 -14.80 -5.15
CA THR A 146 -5.01 -15.39 -4.31
C THR A 146 -6.27 -14.53 -4.37
N SER A 147 -7.38 -15.06 -3.86
CA SER A 147 -8.65 -14.31 -3.78
C SER A 147 -8.74 -13.31 -2.62
N LEU A 148 -7.60 -12.90 -2.04
CA LEU A 148 -7.57 -12.03 -0.86
C LEU A 148 -8.22 -10.66 -1.13
N VAL A 149 -7.96 -10.06 -2.30
CA VAL A 149 -8.47 -8.72 -2.63
C VAL A 149 -9.99 -8.75 -2.78
N GLU A 150 -10.54 -9.77 -3.43
CA GLU A 150 -11.97 -9.97 -3.62
C GLU A 150 -12.68 -10.08 -2.27
N ARG A 151 -12.15 -10.92 -1.36
CA ARG A 151 -12.74 -11.07 -0.02
C ARG A 151 -12.60 -9.82 0.85
N LEU A 152 -11.53 -9.04 0.67
CA LEU A 152 -11.39 -7.76 1.34
C LEU A 152 -12.45 -6.77 0.87
N CYS A 153 -12.74 -6.72 -0.43
CA CYS A 153 -13.85 -5.95 -0.98
C CYS A 153 -15.19 -6.37 -0.37
N GLU A 154 -15.47 -7.67 -0.27
CA GLU A 154 -16.70 -8.21 0.36
C GLU A 154 -16.84 -7.81 1.84
N CYS A 155 -15.72 -7.62 2.53
CA CYS A 155 -15.70 -7.26 3.96
C CYS A 155 -15.60 -5.75 4.22
N GLY A 156 -15.63 -4.90 3.19
CA GLY A 156 -15.68 -3.44 3.33
C GLY A 156 -14.35 -2.70 3.14
N VAL A 157 -13.30 -3.38 2.65
CA VAL A 157 -12.06 -2.73 2.17
C VAL A 157 -12.08 -2.73 0.65
N ALA A 158 -12.54 -1.64 0.05
CA ALA A 158 -12.74 -1.52 -1.39
C ALA A 158 -11.46 -1.11 -2.12
N PHE A 159 -11.19 -1.79 -3.24
CA PHE A 159 -10.15 -1.46 -4.19
C PHE A 159 -10.81 -1.05 -5.52
N SER A 160 -10.45 0.10 -6.08
CA SER A 160 -11.01 0.58 -7.34
C SER A 160 -9.98 1.28 -8.23
N VAL A 161 -10.19 1.18 -9.54
CA VAL A 161 -9.46 1.97 -10.54
C VAL A 161 -10.29 3.23 -10.80
N VAL A 162 -9.70 4.40 -10.55
CA VAL A 162 -10.36 5.70 -10.64
C VAL A 162 -10.08 6.38 -11.98
N GLU A 163 -8.91 6.14 -12.55
CA GLU A 163 -8.49 6.68 -13.84
C GLU A 163 -7.52 5.71 -14.52
N GLU A 164 -7.69 5.51 -15.81
CA GLU A 164 -6.77 4.76 -16.67
C GLU A 164 -6.63 5.54 -17.98
N ALA A 165 -5.43 6.07 -18.24
CA ALA A 165 -5.12 6.85 -19.43
C ALA A 165 -3.91 6.23 -20.13
N GLY A 166 -4.11 5.75 -21.35
CA GLY A 166 -3.11 5.15 -22.21
C GLY A 166 -3.73 4.82 -23.56
N ASP A 167 -2.96 4.94 -24.65
CA ASP A 167 -3.45 4.68 -26.00
C ASP A 167 -3.78 3.18 -26.12
N LYS A 168 -5.06 2.82 -26.17
CA LYS A 168 -5.51 1.44 -26.43
C LYS A 168 -5.20 1.10 -27.89
N LYS A 169 -3.94 0.80 -28.21
CA LYS A 169 -3.60 0.10 -29.46
C LYS A 169 -3.60 -1.40 -29.22
N SER A 170 -4.65 -2.02 -29.74
CA SER A 170 -4.87 -3.43 -30.09
C SER A 170 -3.95 -4.50 -29.49
N ALA A 171 -4.57 -5.43 -28.78
CA ALA A 171 -4.51 -6.84 -29.15
C ALA A 171 -5.96 -7.37 -29.26
#